data_AF-A0A6L7LNZ5-F1
#
_entry.id   AF-A0A6L7LNZ5-F1
#
_cell.length_a   1.000
_cell.length_b   1.000
_cell.length_c   1.000
_cell.angle_alpha   90.00
_cell.angle_beta   90.00
_cell.angle_gamma   90.00
#
_symmetry.space_group_name_H-M   'P 1'
#
loop_
_entity.id
_entity.type
_entity.pdbx_description
1 polymer ?
#
loop_
_entity_poly.entity_id
_entity_poly.type
_entity_poly.pdbx_seq_one_letter_code
_entity_poly.pdbx_strand_id
1 'polypeptide(L)'
;MDQRIIDLKSTTFSGRRLNRQQIADIQETVALLPNDSRNELAKTICEHLGWRTAKGAYKVGACLGMLETLESHGILKLPPKREDSVRDMKAVDASAWTSASDPQPEIAAPLADLRPLRVEPVTDTEGRQLWNAFVDRHHYLGYRRPFGAHVRFFVTDRDGRRLGCVLFEAATKTLPCRDLWIGWTSRARDRRRHLMVVNSRFLVFPWASIYLLNHCG
;
A
#
# COMPACT_ATOMS: atom_id res chain seq x y z
N MET A 1 -34.53 12.07 12.59
CA MET A 1 -33.09 11.78 12.42
C MET A 1 -32.62 11.03 13.65
N ASP A 2 -31.86 9.94 13.49
CA ASP A 2 -31.42 9.06 14.60
C ASP A 2 -30.55 9.81 15.63
N GLN A 3 -30.88 9.71 16.93
CA GLN A 3 -30.15 10.36 18.02
C GLN A 3 -28.69 9.91 18.08
N ARG A 4 -28.40 8.65 17.76
CA ARG A 4 -27.02 8.11 17.73
C ARG A 4 -26.16 8.83 16.69
N ILE A 5 -26.78 9.26 15.58
CA ILE A 5 -26.09 10.05 14.56
C ILE A 5 -25.80 11.46 15.10
N ILE A 6 -26.70 12.06 15.88
CA ILE A 6 -26.49 13.38 16.50
C ILE A 6 -25.33 13.33 17.51
N ASP A 7 -25.29 12.27 18.32
CA ASP A 7 -24.37 12.12 19.46
C ASP A 7 -22.95 11.67 19.07
N LEU A 8 -22.76 11.24 17.82
CA LEU A 8 -21.46 10.82 17.29
C LEU A 8 -20.39 11.92 17.50
N LYS A 9 -19.35 11.62 18.28
CA LYS A 9 -18.26 12.57 18.60
C LYS A 9 -17.49 13.09 17.38
N SER A 10 -17.46 12.31 16.29
CA SER A 10 -16.81 12.68 15.03
C SER A 10 -17.63 12.18 13.85
N THR A 11 -17.68 12.98 12.78
CA THR A 11 -18.24 12.60 11.47
C THR A 11 -17.17 12.49 10.39
N THR A 12 -15.90 12.40 10.80
CA THR A 12 -14.77 12.28 9.88
C THR A 12 -14.32 10.84 9.79
N PHE A 13 -14.42 10.27 8.59
CA PHE A 13 -14.04 8.89 8.29
C PHE A 13 -12.98 8.86 7.21
N SER A 14 -11.83 8.24 7.48
CA SER A 14 -10.71 8.15 6.52
C SER A 14 -10.33 9.49 5.86
N GLY A 15 -10.38 10.57 6.64
CA GLY A 15 -10.07 11.94 6.20
C GLY A 15 -11.21 12.68 5.48
N ARG A 16 -12.36 12.04 5.23
CA ARG A 16 -13.55 12.67 4.69
C ARG A 16 -14.52 13.03 5.81
N ARG A 17 -14.87 14.32 5.92
CA ARG A 17 -15.94 14.76 6.81
C ARG A 17 -17.28 14.59 6.10
N LEU A 18 -18.21 13.89 6.75
CA LEU A 18 -19.60 13.83 6.33
C LEU A 18 -20.45 14.73 7.23
N ASN A 19 -21.53 15.27 6.68
CA ASN A 19 -22.55 15.90 7.50
C ASN A 19 -23.50 14.82 8.06
N ARG A 20 -24.33 15.21 9.01
CA ARG A 20 -25.23 14.27 9.69
C ARG A 20 -26.31 13.71 8.77
N GLN A 21 -26.79 14.52 7.84
CA GLN A 21 -27.77 14.09 6.83
C GLN A 21 -27.20 13.00 5.94
N GLN A 22 -25.97 13.16 5.44
CA GLN A 22 -25.26 12.13 4.67
C GLN A 22 -25.13 10.82 5.43
N ILE A 23 -24.92 10.87 6.76
CA ILE A 23 -24.87 9.65 7.59
C ILE A 23 -26.26 9.02 7.71
N ALA A 24 -27.32 9.81 7.80
CA ALA A 24 -28.71 9.32 7.78
C ALA A 24 -29.06 8.69 6.42
N ASP A 25 -28.68 9.31 5.31
CA ASP A 25 -28.88 8.77 3.95
C ASP A 25 -28.13 7.43 3.77
N ILE A 26 -26.93 7.31 4.35
CA ILE A 26 -26.17 6.05 4.39
C ILE A 26 -26.91 4.98 5.21
N GLN A 27 -27.44 5.34 6.38
CA GLN A 27 -28.22 4.43 7.23
C GLN A 27 -29.43 3.89 6.47
N GLU A 28 -30.16 4.75 5.77
CA GLU A 28 -31.30 4.38 4.92
C GLU A 28 -30.88 3.48 3.76
N THR A 29 -29.80 3.84 3.04
CA THR A 29 -29.27 3.05 1.93
C THR A 29 -28.94 1.61 2.36
N VAL A 30 -28.31 1.44 3.54
CA VAL A 30 -27.99 0.10 4.06
C VAL A 30 -29.25 -0.67 4.45
N ALA A 31 -30.27 -0.01 4.99
CA ALA A 31 -31.53 -0.65 5.34
C ALA A 31 -32.32 -1.13 4.11
N LEU A 32 -32.20 -0.42 2.98
CA LEU A 32 -32.86 -0.76 1.71
C LEU A 32 -32.19 -1.93 0.96
N LEU A 33 -30.93 -2.25 1.28
CA LEU A 33 -30.12 -3.24 0.56
C LEU A 33 -29.58 -4.34 1.50
N PRO A 34 -30.44 -5.07 2.23
CA PRO A 34 -30.01 -6.03 3.25
C PRO A 34 -29.33 -7.29 2.69
N ASN A 35 -29.55 -7.61 1.41
CA ASN A 35 -29.02 -8.81 0.75
C ASN A 35 -27.73 -8.57 -0.02
N ASP A 36 -27.36 -7.30 -0.21
CA ASP A 36 -26.16 -6.93 -0.94
C ASP A 36 -24.91 -7.31 -0.15
N SER A 37 -23.84 -7.65 -0.86
CA SER A 37 -22.56 -7.83 -0.20
C SER A 37 -22.09 -6.48 0.38
N ARG A 38 -21.31 -6.51 1.47
CA ARG A 38 -20.69 -5.29 2.03
C ARG A 38 -19.90 -4.51 0.97
N ASN A 39 -19.30 -5.19 -0.01
CA ASN A 39 -18.57 -4.57 -1.12
C ASN A 39 -19.50 -3.80 -2.08
N GLU A 40 -20.65 -4.36 -2.45
CA GLU A 40 -21.62 -3.68 -3.32
C GLU A 40 -22.24 -2.48 -2.60
N LEU A 41 -22.65 -2.64 -1.33
CA LEU A 41 -23.08 -1.52 -0.49
C LEU A 41 -22.07 -0.37 -0.47
N ALA A 42 -20.78 -0.70 -0.26
CA ALA A 42 -19.72 0.28 -0.24
C ALA A 42 -19.49 0.96 -1.59
N LYS A 43 -19.71 0.28 -2.72
CA LYS A 43 -19.66 0.90 -4.06
C LYS A 43 -20.81 1.87 -4.26
N THR A 44 -22.05 1.45 -3.99
CA THR A 44 -23.26 2.30 -4.10
C THR A 44 -23.11 3.57 -3.25
N ILE A 45 -22.65 3.43 -2.01
CA ILE A 45 -22.42 4.58 -1.13
C ILE A 45 -21.26 5.46 -1.65
N CYS A 46 -20.16 4.86 -2.12
CA CYS A 46 -19.08 5.64 -2.75
C CYS A 46 -19.57 6.40 -3.99
N GLU A 47 -20.49 5.84 -4.75
CA GLU A 47 -21.09 6.48 -5.91
C GLU A 47 -21.92 7.69 -5.52
N HIS A 48 -22.89 7.52 -4.61
CA HIS A 48 -23.74 8.62 -4.12
C HIS A 48 -22.93 9.75 -3.48
N LEU A 49 -21.85 9.40 -2.76
CA LEU A 49 -20.97 10.39 -2.15
C LEU A 49 -19.93 10.96 -3.12
N GLY A 50 -19.79 10.46 -4.35
CA GLY A 50 -18.65 10.77 -5.22
C GLY A 50 -17.29 10.45 -4.56
N TRP A 51 -17.22 9.46 -3.68
CA TRP A 51 -16.03 9.12 -2.91
C TRP A 51 -15.01 8.33 -3.74
N ARG A 52 -14.19 9.05 -4.50
CA ARG A 52 -13.22 8.49 -5.44
C ARG A 52 -11.75 8.68 -4.99
N THR A 53 -10.88 7.85 -5.52
CA THR A 53 -9.42 7.99 -5.48
C THR A 53 -8.97 9.03 -6.52
N ALA A 54 -7.72 9.47 -6.46
CA ALA A 54 -7.16 10.37 -7.47
C ALA A 54 -7.20 9.78 -8.90
N LYS A 55 -7.24 8.45 -9.02
CA LYS A 55 -7.41 7.74 -10.30
C LYS A 55 -8.88 7.50 -10.70
N GLY A 56 -9.85 8.09 -9.98
CA GLY A 56 -11.28 7.97 -10.29
C GLY A 56 -11.99 6.72 -9.76
N ALA A 57 -11.28 5.69 -9.31
CA ALA A 57 -11.88 4.48 -8.72
C ALA A 57 -12.54 4.75 -7.34
N TYR A 58 -13.60 4.02 -6.99
CA TYR A 58 -14.29 4.14 -5.70
C TYR A 58 -13.40 3.79 -4.51
N LYS A 59 -13.54 4.54 -3.40
CA LYS A 59 -12.82 4.30 -2.14
C LYS A 59 -13.51 3.23 -1.26
N VAL A 60 -13.79 2.06 -1.84
CA VAL A 60 -14.53 0.95 -1.21
C VAL A 60 -14.00 0.60 0.18
N GLY A 61 -12.68 0.40 0.34
CA GLY A 61 -12.10 0.06 1.65
C GLY A 61 -12.26 1.17 2.72
N ALA A 62 -12.19 2.44 2.32
CA ALA A 62 -12.42 3.55 3.25
C ALA A 62 -13.89 3.64 3.67
N CYS A 63 -14.80 3.37 2.72
CA CYS A 63 -16.23 3.31 2.96
C CYS A 63 -16.61 2.11 3.86
N LEU A 64 -16.04 0.93 3.63
CA LEU A 64 -16.23 -0.23 4.50
C LEU A 64 -15.81 0.08 5.94
N GLY A 65 -14.64 0.69 6.14
CA GLY A 65 -14.20 1.08 7.49
C GLY A 65 -15.12 2.12 8.15
N MET A 66 -15.69 3.05 7.37
CA MET A 66 -16.74 3.95 7.86
C MET A 66 -17.98 3.18 8.28
N LEU A 67 -18.47 2.27 7.43
CA LEU A 67 -19.64 1.45 7.70
C LEU A 67 -19.48 0.59 8.96
N GLU A 68 -18.32 -0.05 9.14
CA GLU A 68 -17.99 -0.81 10.35
C GLU A 68 -17.95 0.10 11.59
N THR A 69 -17.50 1.35 11.44
CA THR A 69 -17.54 2.34 12.53
C THR A 69 -18.98 2.74 12.85
N LEU A 70 -19.85 2.93 11.86
CA LEU A 70 -21.26 3.25 12.10
C LEU A 70 -22.01 2.07 12.74
N GLU A 71 -21.71 0.83 12.31
CA GLU A 71 -22.22 -0.40 12.92
C GLU A 71 -21.81 -0.52 14.40
N SER A 72 -20.55 -0.21 14.74
CA SER A 72 -20.08 -0.28 16.13
C SER A 72 -20.73 0.76 17.06
N HIS A 73 -21.26 1.85 16.51
CA HIS A 73 -22.08 2.82 17.24
C HIS A 73 -23.58 2.47 17.21
N GLY A 74 -23.95 1.32 16.65
CA GLY A 74 -25.32 0.84 16.53
C GLY A 74 -26.18 1.62 15.53
N ILE A 75 -25.60 2.53 14.75
CA ILE A 75 -26.35 3.39 13.81
C ILE A 75 -26.95 2.56 12.68
N LEU A 76 -26.22 1.56 12.20
CA LEU A 76 -26.69 0.68 11.13
C LEU A 76 -26.32 -0.77 11.45
N LYS A 77 -26.91 -1.71 10.70
CA LYS A 77 -26.58 -3.13 10.79
C LYS A 77 -26.13 -3.59 9.42
N LEU A 78 -24.89 -4.08 9.32
CA LEU A 78 -24.35 -4.56 8.06
C LEU A 78 -24.74 -6.03 7.83
N PRO A 79 -24.87 -6.45 6.57
CA PRO A 79 -25.00 -7.86 6.22
C PRO A 79 -23.85 -8.69 6.81
N PRO A 80 -24.04 -9.99 7.08
CA PRO A 80 -22.98 -10.86 7.59
C PRO A 80 -21.78 -10.85 6.62
N LYS A 81 -20.56 -10.92 7.19
CA LYS A 81 -19.35 -11.06 6.37
C LYS A 81 -19.44 -12.41 5.65
N ARG A 82 -19.34 -12.39 4.32
CA ARG A 82 -19.13 -13.62 3.55
C ARG A 82 -17.69 -14.08 3.80
N GLU A 83 -17.50 -15.39 3.92
CA GLU A 83 -16.16 -15.99 3.96
C GLU A 83 -15.53 -15.87 2.57
N ASP A 84 -15.11 -14.65 2.22
CA ASP A 84 -14.26 -14.46 1.05
C ASP A 84 -12.89 -15.07 1.37
N SER A 85 -12.29 -15.77 0.40
CA SER A 85 -11.00 -16.42 0.57
C SER A 85 -9.97 -15.45 1.15
N VAL A 86 -9.34 -15.86 2.26
CA VAL A 86 -8.25 -15.11 2.88
C VAL A 86 -7.19 -14.91 1.80
N ARG A 87 -7.06 -13.67 1.31
CA ARG A 87 -6.01 -13.34 0.34
C ARG A 87 -4.68 -13.51 1.04
N ASP A 88 -3.92 -14.52 0.63
CA ASP A 88 -2.60 -14.78 1.18
C ASP A 88 -1.69 -13.56 0.94
N MET A 89 -1.25 -12.95 2.04
CA MET A 89 -0.35 -11.81 2.03
C MET A 89 1.08 -12.18 1.62
N LYS A 90 1.42 -13.47 1.68
CA LYS A 90 2.71 -14.03 1.26
C LYS A 90 2.76 -14.44 -0.21
N ALA A 91 1.67 -14.34 -0.98
CA ALA A 91 1.60 -14.94 -2.32
C ALA A 91 2.59 -14.30 -3.33
N VAL A 92 3.84 -14.72 -3.26
CA VAL A 92 4.63 -15.13 -4.40
C VAL A 92 4.24 -16.57 -4.63
N ASP A 93 3.64 -16.85 -5.79
CA ASP A 93 3.39 -18.23 -6.19
C ASP A 93 4.74 -18.96 -6.25
N ALA A 94 4.80 -20.23 -5.83
CA ALA A 94 6.01 -21.03 -5.94
C ALA A 94 6.51 -21.10 -7.40
N SER A 95 5.60 -20.94 -8.38
CA SER A 95 5.92 -20.81 -9.80
C SER A 95 6.67 -19.52 -10.18
N ALA A 96 6.74 -18.53 -9.29
CA ALA A 96 7.39 -17.25 -9.55
C ALA A 96 8.92 -17.33 -9.47
N TRP A 97 9.48 -18.36 -8.84
CA TRP A 97 10.92 -18.63 -8.88
C TRP A 97 11.26 -19.32 -10.20
N THR A 98 11.31 -18.53 -11.26
CA THR A 98 11.79 -18.96 -12.57
C THR A 98 13.30 -18.75 -12.67
N SER A 99 13.91 -19.32 -13.71
CA SER A 99 15.33 -19.11 -14.03
C SER A 99 15.68 -17.63 -14.26
N ALA A 100 14.70 -16.78 -14.58
CA ALA A 100 14.90 -15.34 -14.69
C ALA A 100 15.29 -14.67 -13.35
N SER A 101 15.03 -15.32 -12.22
CA SER A 101 15.36 -14.84 -10.87
C SER A 101 16.56 -15.55 -10.22
N ASP A 102 17.21 -16.46 -10.96
CA ASP A 102 18.39 -17.19 -10.48
C ASP A 102 19.58 -16.23 -10.26
N PRO A 103 20.52 -16.61 -9.38
CA PRO A 103 21.80 -15.93 -9.27
C PRO A 103 22.45 -15.73 -10.64
N GLN A 104 22.93 -14.51 -10.88
CA GLN A 104 23.62 -14.14 -12.12
C GLN A 104 25.15 -14.18 -11.90
N PRO A 105 25.95 -14.16 -12.99
CA PRO A 105 27.40 -14.02 -12.87
C PRO A 105 27.80 -12.80 -12.04
N GLU A 106 28.91 -12.92 -11.31
CA GLU A 106 29.38 -11.88 -10.43
C GLU A 106 29.71 -10.58 -11.20
N ILE A 107 29.27 -9.46 -10.64
CA ILE A 107 29.58 -8.11 -11.06
C ILE A 107 30.53 -7.52 -10.00
N ALA A 108 31.82 -7.81 -10.16
CA ALA A 108 32.88 -7.28 -9.32
C ALA A 108 33.58 -6.11 -10.02
N ALA A 109 33.25 -4.87 -9.64
CA ALA A 109 33.77 -3.68 -10.30
C ALA A 109 33.79 -2.45 -9.38
N PRO A 110 34.66 -1.45 -9.66
CA PRO A 110 34.54 -0.12 -9.09
C PRO A 110 33.18 0.50 -9.39
N LEU A 111 32.59 1.21 -8.42
CA LEU A 111 31.35 1.97 -8.67
C LEU A 111 31.50 2.96 -9.85
N ALA A 112 32.70 3.51 -10.06
CA ALA A 112 32.98 4.43 -11.16
C ALA A 112 32.68 3.82 -12.53
N ASP A 113 32.97 2.53 -12.71
CA ASP A 113 32.83 1.84 -13.98
C ASP A 113 31.38 1.45 -14.29
N LEU A 114 30.55 1.34 -13.25
CA LEU A 114 29.14 1.01 -13.35
C LEU A 114 28.24 2.23 -13.64
N ARG A 115 28.79 3.45 -13.52
CA ARG A 115 28.02 4.68 -13.70
C ARG A 115 27.73 4.97 -15.17
N PRO A 116 26.59 5.64 -15.46
CA PRO A 116 25.57 6.06 -14.51
C PRO A 116 24.69 4.89 -14.06
N LEU A 117 24.36 4.87 -12.77
CA LEU A 117 23.32 3.98 -12.28
C LEU A 117 21.94 4.53 -12.66
N ARG A 118 21.02 3.66 -13.04
CA ARG A 118 19.63 4.00 -13.32
C ARG A 118 18.71 3.37 -12.28
N VAL A 119 17.67 4.11 -11.92
CA VAL A 119 16.60 3.65 -11.03
C VAL A 119 15.32 3.62 -11.86
N GLU A 120 14.95 2.43 -12.31
CA GLU A 120 13.96 2.25 -13.36
C GLU A 120 12.64 1.77 -12.75
N PRO A 121 11.52 2.50 -12.94
CA PRO A 121 10.24 2.13 -12.38
C PRO A 121 9.71 0.85 -13.05
N VAL A 122 9.21 -0.07 -12.24
CA VAL A 122 8.62 -1.33 -12.72
C VAL A 122 7.10 -1.16 -12.81
N THR A 123 6.59 -1.05 -14.03
CA THR A 123 5.19 -0.70 -14.29
C THR A 123 4.35 -1.84 -14.84
N ASP A 124 4.94 -2.69 -15.68
CA ASP A 124 4.26 -3.79 -16.34
C ASP A 124 4.11 -5.02 -15.43
N THR A 125 3.31 -6.00 -15.84
CA THR A 125 3.00 -7.18 -15.02
C THR A 125 4.18 -8.13 -14.88
N GLU A 126 4.91 -8.37 -15.96
CA GLU A 126 6.03 -9.31 -16.00
C GLU A 126 7.19 -8.81 -15.14
N GLY A 127 7.56 -7.53 -15.31
CA GLY A 127 8.58 -6.88 -14.49
C GLY A 127 8.21 -6.91 -13.00
N ARG A 128 6.92 -6.72 -12.64
CA ARG A 128 6.47 -6.81 -11.25
C ARG A 128 6.60 -8.23 -10.69
N GLN A 129 6.29 -9.26 -11.48
CA GLN A 129 6.45 -10.66 -11.07
C GLN A 129 7.94 -10.99 -10.85
N LEU A 130 8.78 -10.62 -11.82
CA LEU A 130 10.23 -10.81 -11.71
C LEU A 130 10.82 -10.07 -10.51
N TRP A 131 10.41 -8.82 -10.28
CA TRP A 131 10.84 -8.05 -9.12
C TRP A 131 10.44 -8.73 -7.81
N ASN A 132 9.21 -9.22 -7.72
CA ASN A 132 8.73 -9.92 -6.52
C ASN A 132 9.54 -11.21 -6.29
N ALA A 133 9.83 -11.99 -7.34
CA ALA A 133 10.63 -13.20 -7.26
C ALA A 133 12.06 -12.92 -6.78
N PHE A 134 12.71 -11.87 -7.32
CA PHE A 134 14.02 -11.43 -6.86
C PHE A 134 14.04 -11.08 -5.37
N VAL A 135 13.08 -10.29 -4.92
CA VAL A 135 12.99 -9.89 -3.51
C VAL A 135 12.64 -11.07 -2.63
N ASP A 136 11.77 -11.96 -3.07
CA ASP A 136 11.40 -13.15 -2.29
C ASP A 136 12.57 -14.11 -2.09
N ARG A 137 13.34 -14.32 -3.15
CA ARG A 137 14.45 -15.26 -3.17
C ARG A 137 15.69 -14.74 -2.45
N HIS A 138 16.03 -13.46 -2.63
CA HIS A 138 17.34 -12.93 -2.24
C HIS A 138 17.30 -11.92 -1.09
N HIS A 139 16.15 -11.33 -0.77
CA HIS A 139 16.04 -10.45 0.40
C HIS A 139 15.75 -11.29 1.64
N TYR A 140 16.49 -11.07 2.74
CA TYR A 140 16.36 -11.85 3.98
C TYR A 140 14.94 -11.88 4.61
N LEU A 141 14.11 -10.86 4.36
CA LEU A 141 12.69 -10.83 4.78
C LEU A 141 11.70 -11.44 3.77
N GLY A 142 12.19 -11.87 2.61
CA GLY A 142 11.39 -12.25 1.47
C GLY A 142 10.46 -11.15 0.97
N TYR A 143 9.59 -11.51 0.02
CA TYR A 143 8.56 -10.62 -0.47
C TYR A 143 7.34 -10.72 0.42
N ARG A 144 6.75 -9.56 0.71
CA ARG A 144 5.41 -9.46 1.27
C ARG A 144 4.67 -8.43 0.46
N ARG A 145 3.40 -8.70 0.19
CA ARG A 145 2.57 -7.76 -0.56
C ARG A 145 2.50 -6.43 0.21
N PRO A 146 2.97 -5.31 -0.39
CA PRO A 146 2.92 -4.02 0.26
C PRO A 146 1.48 -3.52 0.39
N PHE A 147 1.22 -2.75 1.45
CA PHE A 147 -0.10 -2.18 1.70
C PHE A 147 -0.23 -0.79 1.07
N GLY A 148 -1.39 -0.50 0.51
CA GLY A 148 -1.68 0.81 -0.07
C GLY A 148 -0.89 1.09 -1.36
N ALA A 149 -0.68 2.38 -1.64
CA ALA A 149 0.07 2.82 -2.81
C ALA A 149 1.56 2.49 -2.64
N HIS A 150 2.18 1.96 -3.68
CA HIS A 150 3.58 1.56 -3.67
C HIS A 150 4.16 1.55 -5.08
N VAL A 151 5.48 1.68 -5.19
CA VAL A 151 6.23 1.70 -6.45
C VAL A 151 7.46 0.82 -6.32
N ARG A 152 7.77 0.06 -7.38
CA ARG A 152 8.95 -0.81 -7.45
C ARG A 152 9.96 -0.21 -8.41
N PHE A 153 11.23 -0.38 -8.09
CA PHE A 153 12.34 -0.01 -8.96
C PHE A 153 13.32 -1.16 -9.09
N PHE A 154 13.86 -1.34 -10.30
CA PHE A 154 15.15 -1.98 -10.48
C PHE A 154 16.25 -0.92 -10.43
N VAL A 155 17.40 -1.30 -9.90
CA VAL A 155 18.64 -0.52 -10.03
C VAL A 155 19.50 -1.21 -11.08
N THR A 156 19.90 -0.49 -12.12
CA THR A 156 20.73 -1.00 -13.20
C THR A 156 22.00 -0.18 -13.37
N ASP A 157 23.05 -0.79 -13.89
CA ASP A 157 24.27 -0.10 -14.30
C ASP A 157 24.16 0.49 -15.71
N ARG A 158 25.26 1.09 -16.19
CA ARG A 158 25.37 1.65 -17.54
C ARG A 158 25.10 0.64 -18.68
N ASP A 159 25.32 -0.65 -18.43
CA ASP A 159 25.16 -1.72 -19.41
C ASP A 159 23.79 -2.42 -19.28
N GLY A 160 22.91 -1.91 -18.40
CA GLY A 160 21.58 -2.45 -18.16
C GLY A 160 21.56 -3.69 -17.27
N ARG A 161 22.70 -4.06 -16.66
CA ARG A 161 22.75 -5.18 -15.71
C ARG A 161 22.08 -4.77 -14.40
N ARG A 162 21.21 -5.63 -13.88
CA ARG A 162 20.51 -5.34 -12.62
C ARG A 162 21.44 -5.55 -11.43
N LEU A 163 21.51 -4.54 -10.57
CA LEU A 163 22.31 -4.51 -9.35
C LEU A 163 21.44 -4.67 -8.09
N GLY A 164 20.14 -4.40 -8.18
CA GLY A 164 19.26 -4.51 -7.02
C GLY A 164 17.80 -4.12 -7.27
N CYS A 165 17.04 -4.16 -6.18
CA CYS A 165 15.60 -3.85 -6.13
C CYS A 165 15.29 -2.86 -5.00
N VAL A 166 14.44 -1.88 -5.26
CA VAL A 166 13.95 -0.92 -4.26
C VAL A 166 12.43 -0.81 -4.30
N LEU A 167 11.79 -0.78 -3.13
CA LEU A 167 10.34 -0.58 -2.97
C LEU A 167 10.06 0.60 -2.05
N PHE A 168 9.24 1.52 -2.53
CA PHE A 168 8.63 2.54 -1.68
C PHE A 168 7.13 2.30 -1.57
N GLU A 169 6.59 2.46 -0.37
CA GLU A 169 5.17 2.32 -0.08
C GLU A 169 4.65 3.48 0.76
N ALA A 170 3.32 3.63 0.79
CA ALA A 170 2.65 4.63 1.60
C ALA A 170 2.98 4.44 3.08
N ALA A 171 3.18 5.55 3.80
CA ALA A 171 3.51 5.48 5.21
C ALA A 171 2.43 4.78 6.05
N THR A 172 2.88 3.93 6.97
CA THR A 172 2.01 3.23 7.94
C THR A 172 1.24 4.22 8.81
N LYS A 173 -0.01 3.86 9.16
CA LYS A 173 -0.93 4.75 9.90
C LYS A 173 -0.30 5.32 11.17
N THR A 174 0.37 4.46 11.95
CA THR A 174 1.06 4.80 13.19
C THR A 174 2.43 4.13 13.17
N LEU A 175 3.46 4.86 13.58
CA LEU A 175 4.80 4.33 13.78
C LEU A 175 5.48 5.20 14.84
N PRO A 176 5.52 4.77 16.11
CA PRO A 176 5.93 5.62 17.21
C PRO A 176 7.32 6.24 17.02
N CYS A 177 8.31 5.47 16.55
CA CYS A 177 9.66 6.00 16.34
C CYS A 177 9.69 7.16 15.33
N ARG A 178 8.97 7.03 14.21
CA ARG A 178 8.81 8.09 13.21
C ARG A 178 8.04 9.27 13.79
N ASP A 179 6.89 9.00 14.40
CA ASP A 179 5.99 10.05 14.87
C ASP A 179 6.67 10.89 15.97
N LEU A 180 7.48 10.26 16.84
CA LEU A 180 8.31 10.92 17.86
C LEU A 180 9.47 11.71 17.23
N TRP A 181 10.20 11.13 16.27
CA TRP A 181 11.33 11.79 15.63
C TRP A 181 10.92 13.05 14.85
N ILE A 182 9.78 13.03 14.14
CA ILE A 182 9.24 14.22 13.46
C ILE A 182 8.57 15.19 14.46
N GLY A 183 8.25 14.75 15.68
CA GLY A 183 7.54 15.55 16.68
C GLY A 183 6.06 15.76 16.32
N TRP A 184 5.43 14.79 15.67
CA TRP A 184 4.03 14.92 15.25
C TRP A 184 3.05 14.65 16.38
N THR A 185 2.09 15.56 16.53
CA THR A 185 0.82 15.22 17.20
C THR A 185 0.02 14.27 16.31
N SER A 186 -0.91 13.50 16.91
CA SER A 186 -1.82 12.61 16.15
C SER A 186 -2.55 13.36 15.02
N ARG A 187 -2.99 14.61 15.28
CA ARG A 187 -3.65 15.45 14.28
C ARG A 187 -2.71 15.88 13.15
N ALA A 188 -1.46 16.24 13.46
CA ALA A 188 -0.46 16.59 12.46
C ALA A 188 -0.13 15.39 11.57
N ARG A 189 0.03 14.21 12.18
CA ARG A 189 0.25 12.96 11.47
C ARG A 189 -0.87 12.65 10.49
N ASP A 190 -2.12 12.67 10.93
CA ASP A 190 -3.24 12.31 10.05
C ASP A 190 -3.37 13.27 8.86
N ARG A 191 -3.01 14.55 9.03
CA ARG A 191 -2.99 15.53 7.95
C ARG A 191 -1.82 15.37 7.00
N ARG A 192 -0.64 14.96 7.47
CA ARG A 192 0.62 15.02 6.69
C ARG A 192 1.14 13.66 6.26
N ARG A 193 0.65 12.55 6.82
CA ARG A 193 1.14 11.18 6.54
C ARG A 193 1.15 10.85 5.05
N HIS A 194 0.17 11.35 4.30
CA HIS A 194 0.07 11.12 2.85
C HIS A 194 1.23 11.75 2.03
N LEU A 195 2.02 12.64 2.63
CA LEU A 195 3.21 13.26 2.03
C LEU A 195 4.48 12.44 2.26
N MET A 196 4.39 11.31 2.96
CA MET A 196 5.54 10.45 3.26
C MET A 196 5.44 9.12 2.54
N VAL A 197 6.61 8.63 2.14
CA VAL A 197 6.83 7.27 1.67
C VAL A 197 7.81 6.56 2.60
N VAL A 198 7.69 5.24 2.67
CA VAL A 198 8.58 4.37 3.44
C VAL A 198 9.29 3.45 2.46
N ASN A 199 10.60 3.30 2.59
CA ASN A 199 11.33 2.26 1.88
C ASN A 199 11.14 0.93 2.61
N SER A 200 10.31 0.04 2.05
CA SER A 200 9.98 -1.23 2.71
C SER A 200 10.83 -2.40 2.25
N ARG A 201 11.48 -2.31 1.07
CA ARG A 201 12.47 -3.28 0.60
C ARG A 201 13.64 -2.58 -0.07
N PHE A 202 14.83 -3.00 0.30
CA PHE A 202 16.09 -2.57 -0.30
C PHE A 202 16.97 -3.81 -0.44
N LEU A 203 17.22 -4.21 -1.68
CA LEU A 203 17.99 -5.39 -2.01
C LEU A 203 19.13 -4.97 -2.95
N VAL A 204 20.36 -5.24 -2.53
CA VAL A 204 21.51 -5.34 -3.43
C VAL A 204 21.68 -6.82 -3.72
N PHE A 205 21.86 -7.19 -4.99
CA PHE A 205 21.94 -8.60 -5.33
C PHE A 205 23.20 -9.26 -4.76
N PRO A 206 23.14 -10.54 -4.36
CA PRO A 206 24.29 -11.26 -3.80
C PRO A 206 25.52 -11.32 -4.73
N TRP A 207 25.31 -11.18 -6.03
CA TRP A 207 26.38 -11.18 -7.05
C TRP A 207 26.89 -9.78 -7.40
N ALA A 208 26.44 -8.73 -6.72
CA ALA A 208 26.90 -7.35 -6.96
C ALA A 208 27.98 -6.93 -5.94
N SER A 209 29.23 -7.33 -6.22
CA SER A 209 30.41 -7.03 -5.41
C SER A 209 31.04 -5.69 -5.83
N ILE A 210 30.38 -4.59 -5.45
CA ILE A 210 30.76 -3.23 -5.89
C ILE A 210 31.63 -2.56 -4.83
N TYR A 211 32.82 -2.11 -5.21
CA TYR A 211 33.73 -1.40 -4.31
C TYR A 211 33.87 0.08 -4.69
N LEU A 212 34.04 0.91 -3.66
CA LEU A 212 34.44 2.30 -3.85
C LEU A 212 35.96 2.33 -4.01
N LEU A 213 36.45 2.92 -5.10
CA LEU A 213 37.85 3.32 -5.13
C LEU A 213 37.99 4.44 -4.11
N ASN A 214 38.68 4.15 -3.00
CA ASN A 214 39.18 5.21 -2.15
C ASN A 214 40.14 6.01 -3.04
N HIS A 215 39.85 7.29 -3.26
CA HIS A 215 40.87 8.23 -3.72
C HIS A 215 41.91 8.36 -2.60
N CYS A 216 42.87 7.45 -2.55
CA CYS A 216 44.15 7.67 -1.92
C CYS A 216 45.09 8.19 -3.01
N GLY A 217 45.34 9.51 -3.01
CA GLY A 217 46.26 10.19 -3.92
C GLY A 217 45.63 11.40 -4.58
#